data_AF-A0A3R6E4M4-F1
#
_entry.id   AF-A0A3R6E4M4-F1
#
_cell.length_a   1.000
_cell.length_b   1.000
_cell.length_c   1.000
_cell.angle_alpha   90.00
_cell.angle_beta   90.00
_cell.angle_gamma   90.00
#
_symmetry.space_group_name_H-M   'P 1'
#
loop_
_entity.id
_entity.type
_entity.pdbx_description
1 polymer ?
#
loop_
_entity_poly.entity_id
_entity_poly.type
_entity_poly.pdbx_seq_one_letter_code
_entity_poly.pdbx_strand_id
1 'polypeptide(L)'
;MKQENNRIQLPLEEIKLAFAASCVEGAARKLGVPYIEIYERMRKVDLINKFILPHYDTLHTESREYLIEDVIECLTNWEKKASHQ
;
A
#
# COMPACT_ATOMS: atom_id res chain seq x y z
N MET A 1 13.66 -26.56 -28.22
CA MET A 1 13.44 -25.10 -28.32
C MET A 1 13.64 -24.54 -26.92
N LYS A 2 14.68 -23.72 -26.69
CA LYS A 2 14.86 -23.01 -25.41
C LYS A 2 14.09 -21.70 -25.54
N GLN A 3 13.00 -21.58 -24.79
CA GLN A 3 12.27 -20.32 -24.71
C GLN A 3 13.12 -19.39 -23.82
N GLU A 4 13.84 -18.46 -24.45
CA GLU A 4 14.49 -17.37 -23.72
C GLU A 4 13.40 -16.54 -23.04
N ASN A 5 13.23 -16.75 -21.74
CA ASN A 5 12.34 -15.97 -20.91
C ASN A 5 12.91 -14.54 -20.80
N ASN A 6 12.58 -13.70 -21.78
CA ASN A 6 12.88 -12.27 -21.78
C ASN A 6 11.94 -11.54 -20.80
N ARG A 7 12.01 -11.92 -19.51
CA ARG A 7 11.22 -11.28 -18.45
C ARG A 7 11.91 -9.98 -18.05
N ILE A 8 11.14 -8.89 -18.06
CA ILE A 8 11.57 -7.62 -17.47
C ILE A 8 11.70 -7.85 -15.98
N GLN A 9 12.92 -7.72 -15.45
CA GLN A 9 13.18 -7.73 -14.02
C GLN A 9 13.20 -6.28 -13.55
N LEU A 10 12.11 -5.86 -12.89
CA LEU A 10 12.05 -4.54 -12.29
C LEU A 10 12.94 -4.50 -11.03
N PRO A 11 13.62 -3.37 -10.76
CA PRO A 11 14.27 -3.14 -9.48
C PRO A 11 13.29 -3.30 -8.31
N LEU A 12 13.77 -3.81 -7.17
CA LEU A 12 12.94 -4.01 -5.97
C LEU A 12 12.23 -2.72 -5.54
N GLU A 13 12.88 -1.57 -5.70
CA GLU A 13 12.31 -0.27 -5.38
C GLU A 13 11.06 0.03 -6.22
N GLU A 14 11.10 -0.24 -7.52
CA GLU A 14 9.94 -0.06 -8.41
C GLU A 14 8.81 -1.01 -8.04
N ILE A 15 9.12 -2.23 -7.62
CA ILE A 15 8.13 -3.20 -7.14
C ILE A 15 7.47 -2.71 -5.85
N LYS A 16 8.26 -2.18 -4.90
CA LYS A 16 7.74 -1.62 -3.64
C LYS A 16 6.86 -0.39 -3.87
N LEU A 17 7.25 0.48 -4.80
CA LEU A 17 6.43 1.64 -5.19
C LEU A 17 5.12 1.21 -5.87
N ALA A 18 5.17 0.23 -6.77
CA ALA A 18 3.98 -0.33 -7.39
C ALA A 18 3.06 -1.00 -6.34
N PHE A 19 3.64 -1.68 -5.37
CA PHE A 19 2.89 -2.26 -4.24
C PHE A 19 2.20 -1.17 -3.42
N ALA A 20 2.91 -0.10 -3.05
CA ALA A 20 2.33 1.02 -2.30
C ALA A 20 1.19 1.71 -3.07
N ALA A 21 1.37 1.96 -4.37
CA ALA A 21 0.30 2.47 -5.22
C ALA A 21 -0.91 1.52 -5.25
N SER A 22 -0.67 0.21 -5.27
CA SER A 22 -1.74 -0.79 -5.24
C SER A 22 -2.51 -0.83 -3.91
N CYS A 23 -1.87 -0.49 -2.79
CA CYS A 23 -2.51 -0.34 -1.48
C CYS A 23 -3.44 0.88 -1.47
N VAL A 24 -2.99 2.02 -2.04
CA VAL A 24 -3.82 3.23 -2.20
C VAL A 24 -5.08 2.92 -3.02
N GLU A 25 -4.91 2.34 -4.21
CA GLU A 25 -6.01 1.96 -5.10
C GLU A 25 -6.96 0.93 -4.46
N GLY A 26 -6.42 -0.06 -3.76
CA GLY A 26 -7.21 -1.08 -3.09
C GLY A 26 -8.06 -0.50 -1.95
N ALA A 27 -7.47 0.36 -1.12
CA ALA A 27 -8.18 1.03 -0.05
C ALA A 27 -9.25 1.99 -0.59
N ALA A 28 -8.95 2.74 -1.65
CA ALA A 28 -9.90 3.62 -2.33
C ALA A 28 -11.12 2.87 -2.86
N ARG A 29 -10.88 1.74 -3.53
CA ARG A 29 -11.93 0.84 -4.03
C ARG A 29 -12.79 0.29 -2.89
N LYS A 30 -12.17 -0.15 -1.79
CA LYS A 30 -12.89 -0.74 -0.65
C LYS A 30 -13.71 0.30 0.11
N LEU A 31 -13.24 1.54 0.19
CA LEU A 31 -13.93 2.66 0.85
C LEU A 31 -14.91 3.41 -0.07
N GLY A 32 -14.89 3.16 -1.38
CA GLY A 32 -15.76 3.81 -2.35
C GLY A 32 -15.43 5.30 -2.58
N VAL A 33 -14.17 5.69 -2.39
CA VAL A 33 -13.70 7.08 -2.54
C VAL A 33 -12.62 7.18 -3.61
N PRO A 34 -12.34 8.38 -4.17
CA PRO A 34 -11.25 8.57 -5.11
C PRO A 34 -9.88 8.21 -4.52
N TYR A 35 -9.00 7.60 -5.32
CA TYR A 35 -7.65 7.22 -4.87
C TYR A 35 -6.85 8.40 -4.32
N ILE A 36 -7.06 9.60 -4.89
CA ILE A 36 -6.36 10.81 -4.46
C ILE A 36 -6.70 11.16 -3.00
N GLU A 37 -7.94 10.92 -2.56
CA GLU A 37 -8.35 11.15 -1.17
C GLU A 37 -7.60 10.21 -0.23
N ILE A 38 -7.51 8.93 -0.58
CA ILE A 38 -6.75 7.94 0.21
C ILE A 38 -5.26 8.26 0.22
N TYR A 39 -4.69 8.63 -0.92
CA TYR A 39 -3.29 9.03 -1.00
C TYR A 39 -2.99 10.19 -0.06
N GLU A 40 -3.84 11.23 -0.07
CA GLU A 40 -3.72 12.39 0.80
C GLU A 40 -3.84 12.01 2.29
N ARG A 41 -4.79 11.14 2.64
CA ARG A 41 -4.96 10.62 4.01
C ARG A 41 -3.73 9.84 4.47
N MET A 42 -3.23 8.91 3.66
CA MET A 42 -2.01 8.15 3.95
C MET A 42 -0.78 9.05 4.07
N ARG A 43 -0.67 10.09 3.22
CA ARG A 43 0.42 11.07 3.27
C ARG A 43 0.41 11.89 4.55
N LYS A 44 -0.75 12.32 5.04
CA LYS A 44 -0.89 13.13 6.27
C LYS A 44 -0.34 12.43 7.50
N VAL A 45 -0.51 11.11 7.60
CA VAL A 45 -0.01 10.31 8.73
C VAL A 45 1.29 9.56 8.40
N ASP A 46 1.86 9.79 7.22
CA ASP A 46 3.08 9.17 6.70
C ASP A 46 3.02 7.62 6.69
N LEU A 47 1.84 7.07 6.38
CA LEU A 47 1.57 5.63 6.43
C LEU A 47 2.41 4.85 5.40
N ILE A 48 2.65 5.42 4.22
CA ILE A 48 3.43 4.74 3.17
C ILE A 48 4.87 4.48 3.66
N ASN A 49 5.52 5.48 4.24
CA ASN A 49 6.91 5.38 4.66
C ASN A 49 7.10 4.70 6.02
N LYS A 50 6.09 4.76 6.92
CA LYS A 50 6.19 4.17 8.26
C LYS A 50 5.59 2.78 8.38
N PHE A 51 4.67 2.39 7.49
CA PHE A 51 3.99 1.10 7.54
C PHE A 51 4.20 0.29 6.25
N ILE A 52 3.78 0.79 5.09
CA ILE A 52 3.74 -0.03 3.86
C ILE A 52 5.15 -0.44 3.39
N LEU A 53 6.06 0.52 3.20
CA LEU A 53 7.39 0.23 2.65
C LEU A 53 8.29 -0.56 3.62
N PRO A 54 8.36 -0.22 4.93
CA PRO A 54 9.20 -0.98 5.87
C PRO A 54 8.75 -2.42 6.08
N HIS A 55 7.44 -2.70 5.94
CA HIS A 55 6.87 -4.02 6.17
C HIS A 55 6.53 -4.77 4.87
N TYR A 56 7.07 -4.33 3.73
CA TYR A 56 6.80 -4.93 2.41
C TYR A 56 6.99 -6.45 2.40
N ASP A 57 8.09 -6.96 2.98
CA ASP A 57 8.44 -8.39 2.95
C ASP A 57 7.37 -9.28 3.62
N THR A 58 6.64 -8.74 4.59
CA THR A 58 5.51 -9.41 5.24
C THR A 58 4.20 -9.12 4.51
N LEU A 59 3.93 -7.87 4.17
CA LEU A 59 2.63 -7.47 3.62
C LEU A 59 2.38 -8.05 2.21
N HIS A 60 3.43 -8.28 1.41
CA HIS A 60 3.27 -8.78 0.04
C HIS A 60 2.97 -10.29 -0.05
N THR A 61 3.10 -11.04 1.05
CA THR A 61 2.76 -12.46 1.10
C THR A 61 1.31 -12.71 1.51
N GLU A 62 0.66 -11.70 2.09
CA GLU A 62 -0.72 -11.79 2.56
C GLU A 62 -1.75 -11.75 1.42
N SER A 63 -2.97 -12.19 1.74
CA SER A 63 -4.09 -12.04 0.80
C SER A 63 -4.36 -10.55 0.54
N ARG A 64 -4.76 -10.22 -0.70
CA ARG A 64 -5.08 -8.83 -1.05
C ARG A 64 -6.22 -8.27 -0.21
N GLU A 65 -7.18 -9.10 0.20
CA GLU A 65 -8.32 -8.64 0.99
C GLU A 65 -7.90 -8.24 2.41
N TYR A 66 -7.12 -9.10 3.09
CA TYR A 66 -6.62 -8.82 4.44
C TYR A 66 -5.62 -7.66 4.45
N LEU A 67 -4.70 -7.62 3.48
CA LEU A 67 -3.76 -6.50 3.32
C LEU A 67 -4.49 -5.15 3.26
N ILE A 68 -5.56 -5.06 2.48
CA ILE A 68 -6.28 -3.80 2.32
C ILE A 68 -7.09 -3.47 3.59
N GLU A 69 -7.61 -4.46 4.32
CA GLU A 69 -8.24 -4.23 5.63
C GLU A 69 -7.25 -3.66 6.64
N ASP A 70 -6.08 -4.29 6.79
CA ASP A 70 -5.03 -3.84 7.70
C ASP A 70 -4.56 -2.42 7.38
N VAL A 71 -4.39 -2.10 6.09
CA VAL A 71 -4.00 -0.76 5.64
C VAL A 71 -5.08 0.28 6.01
N ILE A 72 -6.36 -0.04 5.81
CA ILE A 72 -7.47 0.87 6.17
C ILE A 72 -7.59 1.04 7.68
N GLU A 73 -7.46 -0.05 8.44
CA GLU A 73 -7.50 -0.01 9.89
C GLU A 73 -6.35 0.84 10.45
N CYS A 74 -5.13 0.60 9.97
CA CYS A 74 -3.93 1.34 10.34
C CYS A 74 -4.11 2.84 10.05
N LEU A 75 -4.56 3.18 8.84
CA LEU A 75 -4.86 4.56 8.44
C LEU A 75 -5.84 5.23 9.41
N THR A 76 -6.96 4.57 9.66
CA THR A 76 -8.03 5.11 10.52
C THR A 76 -7.54 5.30 11.96
N ASN A 77 -6.76 4.35 12.48
CA ASN A 77 -6.21 4.42 13.83
C ASN A 77 -5.17 5.55 13.96
N TRP A 78 -4.37 5.79 12.94
CA TRP A 78 -3.36 6.84 12.96
C TRP A 78 -3.96 8.23 12.78
N GLU A 79 -4.98 8.38 11.93
CA GLU A 79 -5.73 9.62 11.81
C GLU A 79 -6.38 10.03 13.14
N LYS A 80 -6.98 9.07 13.85
CA LYS A 80 -7.54 9.30 15.19
C LYS A 80 -6.46 9.74 16.19
N LYS A 81 -5.27 9.14 16.17
CA LYS A 81 -4.17 9.55 17.06
C LYS A 81 -3.66 10.96 16.74
N ALA A 82 -3.57 11.30 15.46
CA ALA A 82 -3.12 12.62 15.00
C ALA A 82 -4.13 13.74 15.32
N SER A 83 -5.43 13.45 15.39
CA SER A 83 -6.45 14.44 15.73
C SER A 83 -6.60 14.73 17.23
N HIS A 84 -5.94 13.94 18.09
CA HIS A 84 -5.95 14.11 19.55
C HIS A 84 -4.59 14.61 20.10
N GLN A 85 -3.70 15.05 19.21
CA GLN A 85 -2.47 15.80 19.53
C GLN A 85 -2.71 17.30 19.32
#